data_AF-A0AAJ6AE87-F1
#
_entry.id   AF-A0AAJ6AE87-F1
#
_cell.length_a   1.000
_cell.length_b   1.000
_cell.length_c   1.000
_cell.angle_alpha   90.00
_cell.angle_beta   90.00
_cell.angle_gamma   90.00
#
_symmetry.space_group_name_H-M   'P 1'
#
loop_
_entity.id
_entity.type
_entity.pdbx_description
1 polymer ?
#
loop_
_entity_poly.entity_id
_entity_poly.type
_entity_poly.pdbx_seq_one_letter_code
_entity_poly.pdbx_strand_id
1 'polypeptide(L)'
;MRKSRLSQHKQNKLIELFVAGVTARTTAELVNVNKTTAAYYFYRLRLLIYQNSPHMEMFEGEIEADESYFGGTRKGKRGRGAVGKTAVFGLLKCDGKVYTVVVPNTQSATLLPIIREKVKPDSIVYTDFYRSYDVLDVSEFNHFRINHSTHFAEKQNHINGIENFWNQAKHHLRKFNGIPKAHFELYLKECEWRFNHGNLKSQISILKQLVKGGLS
;
A
#
# COMPACT_ATOMS: atom_id res chain seq x y z
N MET A 1 -20.46 2.20 -11.11
CA MET A 1 -20.60 3.67 -10.97
C MET A 1 -21.96 4.08 -11.49
N ARG A 2 -22.87 4.50 -10.60
CA ARG A 2 -24.33 4.64 -10.78
C ARG A 2 -24.84 5.38 -12.03
N LYS A 3 -23.99 6.14 -12.73
CA LYS A 3 -24.36 6.94 -13.90
C LYS A 3 -23.36 6.84 -15.06
N SER A 4 -22.56 5.77 -15.11
CA SER A 4 -21.63 5.58 -16.22
C SER A 4 -22.40 5.37 -17.52
N ARG A 5 -22.16 6.23 -18.52
CA ARG A 5 -22.68 6.06 -19.89
C ARG A 5 -21.96 4.95 -20.67
N LEU A 6 -20.98 4.28 -20.06
CA LEU A 6 -20.25 3.18 -20.68
C LEU A 6 -21.05 1.88 -20.59
N SER A 7 -21.06 1.09 -21.65
CA SER A 7 -21.64 -0.25 -21.64
C SER A 7 -20.97 -1.14 -20.58
N GLN A 8 -21.70 -2.13 -20.08
CA GLN A 8 -21.18 -3.07 -19.08
C GLN A 8 -19.93 -3.80 -19.58
N HIS A 9 -19.87 -4.11 -20.89
CA HIS A 9 -18.70 -4.71 -21.51
C HIS A 9 -17.45 -3.81 -21.38
N LYS A 10 -17.57 -2.52 -21.73
CA LYS A 10 -16.47 -1.56 -21.58
C LYS A 10 -16.06 -1.38 -20.12
N GLN A 11 -17.04 -1.31 -19.19
CA GLN A 11 -16.75 -1.24 -17.75
C GLN A 11 -15.97 -2.45 -17.25
N ASN A 12 -16.37 -3.67 -17.64
CA ASN A 12 -15.66 -4.89 -17.29
C ASN A 12 -14.22 -4.88 -17.83
N LYS A 13 -14.03 -4.46 -19.08
CA LYS A 13 -12.70 -4.40 -19.68
C LYS A 13 -11.79 -3.36 -19.01
N LEU A 14 -12.35 -2.22 -18.60
CA LEU A 14 -11.63 -1.22 -17.80
C LEU A 14 -11.17 -1.80 -16.45
N ILE A 15 -12.01 -2.57 -15.76
CA ILE A 15 -11.65 -3.23 -14.49
C ILE A 15 -10.53 -4.25 -14.73
N GLU A 16 -10.63 -5.09 -15.76
CA GLU A 16 -9.62 -6.09 -16.09
C GLU A 16 -8.26 -5.45 -16.38
N LEU A 17 -8.23 -4.38 -17.18
CA LEU A 17 -7.00 -3.68 -17.53
C LEU A 17 -6.42 -2.88 -16.35
N PHE A 18 -7.29 -2.34 -15.49
CA PHE A 18 -6.86 -1.75 -14.22
C PHE A 18 -6.14 -2.80 -13.37
N VAL A 19 -6.76 -3.96 -13.15
CA VAL A 19 -6.17 -5.05 -12.34
C VAL A 19 -4.89 -5.58 -12.97
N ALA A 20 -4.81 -5.70 -14.30
CA ALA A 20 -3.59 -6.07 -15.01
C ALA A 20 -2.46 -5.01 -14.91
N GLY A 21 -2.74 -3.83 -14.34
CA GLY A 21 -1.74 -2.78 -14.14
C GLY A 21 -1.32 -2.10 -15.44
N VAL A 22 -2.23 -2.04 -16.42
CA VAL A 22 -2.09 -1.31 -17.68
C VAL A 22 -2.33 0.19 -17.42
N THR A 23 -1.65 1.07 -18.15
CA THR A 23 -1.83 2.52 -17.97
C THR A 23 -3.18 2.99 -18.53
N ALA A 24 -3.76 4.04 -17.95
CA ALA A 24 -5.03 4.60 -18.42
C ALA A 24 -5.01 5.03 -19.90
N ARG A 25 -3.85 5.46 -20.42
CA ARG A 25 -3.66 5.82 -21.84
C ARG A 25 -3.83 4.58 -22.73
N THR A 26 -3.05 3.54 -22.48
CA THR A 26 -3.12 2.27 -23.22
C THR A 26 -4.51 1.63 -23.09
N THR A 27 -5.10 1.68 -21.90
CA THR A 27 -6.46 1.21 -21.66
C THR A 27 -7.50 1.96 -22.49
N ALA A 28 -7.35 3.27 -22.65
CA ALA A 28 -8.27 4.07 -23.47
C ALA A 28 -8.27 3.64 -24.94
N GLU A 29 -7.09 3.37 -25.49
CA GLU A 29 -6.91 2.83 -26.84
C GLU A 29 -7.53 1.44 -26.98
N LEU A 30 -7.21 0.51 -26.06
CA LEU A 30 -7.70 -0.87 -26.10
C LEU A 30 -9.22 -1.00 -25.93
N VAL A 31 -9.85 -0.12 -25.15
CA VAL A 31 -11.31 -0.14 -24.88
C VAL A 31 -12.09 0.79 -25.81
N ASN A 32 -11.38 1.56 -26.64
CA ASN A 32 -11.93 2.59 -27.51
C ASN A 32 -12.84 3.58 -26.72
N VAL A 33 -12.21 4.29 -25.78
CA VAL A 33 -12.81 5.38 -24.99
C VAL A 33 -11.86 6.57 -24.94
N ASN A 34 -12.36 7.75 -24.57
CA ASN A 34 -11.48 8.91 -24.37
C ASN A 34 -10.46 8.63 -23.23
N LYS A 35 -9.22 9.09 -23.40
CA LYS A 35 -8.15 9.02 -22.38
C LYS A 35 -8.59 9.58 -21.03
N THR A 36 -9.35 10.67 -21.01
CA THR A 36 -9.85 11.29 -19.78
C THR A 36 -10.89 10.42 -19.11
N THR A 37 -11.74 9.73 -19.89
CA THR A 37 -12.71 8.75 -19.38
C THR A 37 -12.02 7.57 -18.71
N ALA A 38 -11.00 6.99 -19.34
CA ALA A 38 -10.24 5.87 -18.75
C ALA A 38 -9.51 6.30 -17.46
N ALA A 39 -8.85 7.47 -17.48
CA ALA A 39 -8.17 8.03 -16.32
C ALA A 39 -9.13 8.30 -15.15
N TYR A 40 -10.28 8.92 -15.44
CA TYR A 40 -11.33 9.15 -14.46
C TYR A 40 -11.88 7.84 -13.91
N TYR A 41 -12.11 6.84 -14.76
CA TYR A 41 -12.60 5.54 -14.32
C TYR A 41 -11.62 4.86 -13.36
N PHE A 42 -10.32 4.88 -13.67
CA PHE A 42 -9.28 4.33 -12.80
C PHE A 42 -9.17 5.08 -11.48
N TYR A 43 -9.26 6.41 -11.50
CA TYR A 43 -9.32 7.22 -10.28
C TYR A 43 -10.51 6.80 -9.40
N ARG A 44 -11.69 6.60 -9.99
CA ARG A 44 -12.88 6.15 -9.28
C ARG A 44 -12.75 4.73 -8.72
N LEU A 45 -12.05 3.82 -9.41
CA LEU A 45 -11.73 2.50 -8.86
C LEU A 45 -10.84 2.61 -7.62
N ARG A 46 -9.80 3.47 -7.64
CA ARG A 46 -8.96 3.72 -6.46
C ARG A 46 -9.74 4.32 -5.30
N LEU A 47 -10.69 5.22 -5.55
CA LEU A 47 -11.58 5.74 -4.51
C LEU A 47 -12.43 4.63 -3.89
N LEU A 48 -13.00 3.73 -4.71
CA LEU A 48 -13.77 2.60 -4.19
C LEU A 48 -12.90 1.68 -3.33
N ILE A 49 -11.66 1.40 -3.77
CA ILE A 49 -10.69 0.66 -2.96
C ILE A 49 -10.47 1.36 -1.62
N TYR A 50 -10.12 2.65 -1.65
CA TYR A 50 -9.85 3.46 -0.45
C TYR A 50 -11.01 3.45 0.54
N GLN A 51 -12.24 3.63 0.06
CA GLN A 51 -13.45 3.67 0.88
C GLN A 51 -13.80 2.31 1.51
N ASN A 52 -13.37 1.21 0.89
CA ASN A 52 -13.64 -0.15 1.35
C ASN A 52 -12.40 -0.80 1.99
N SER A 53 -11.30 -0.06 2.17
CA SER A 53 -10.15 -0.53 2.93
C SER A 53 -10.53 -0.67 4.41
N PRO A 54 -10.21 -1.80 5.06
CA PRO A 54 -10.47 -1.97 6.49
C PRO A 54 -9.51 -1.07 7.29
N HIS A 55 -9.95 0.15 7.59
CA HIS A 55 -9.13 1.12 8.32
C HIS A 55 -9.05 0.81 9.82
N MET A 56 -9.92 -0.02 10.38
CA MET A 56 -10.02 -0.29 11.82
C MET A 56 -9.66 -1.73 12.23
N GLU A 57 -9.25 -2.60 11.30
CA GLU A 57 -8.84 -3.97 11.64
C GLU A 57 -7.49 -3.92 12.37
N MET A 58 -7.45 -4.42 13.60
CA MET A 58 -6.21 -4.56 14.38
C MET A 58 -5.48 -5.85 14.00
N PHE A 59 -4.16 -5.74 13.96
CA PHE A 59 -3.20 -6.80 13.73
C PHE A 59 -2.90 -7.50 15.06
N GLU A 60 -2.66 -8.81 15.02
CA GLU A 60 -2.36 -9.64 16.19
C GLU A 60 -1.28 -10.67 15.85
N GLY A 61 -0.59 -11.20 16.85
CA GLY A 61 0.52 -12.14 16.65
C GLY A 61 1.83 -11.43 16.30
N GLU A 62 2.51 -11.92 15.26
CA GLU A 62 3.76 -11.38 14.73
C GLU A 62 3.53 -10.34 13.63
N ILE A 63 4.08 -9.13 13.81
CA ILE A 63 3.92 -7.99 12.92
C ILE A 63 5.30 -7.45 12.52
N GLU A 64 5.56 -7.32 11.22
CA GLU A 64 6.69 -6.56 10.69
C GLU A 64 6.29 -5.08 10.55
N ALA A 65 7.13 -4.16 11.01
CA ALA A 65 6.90 -2.73 10.92
C ALA A 65 8.12 -2.03 10.31
N ASP A 66 7.89 -1.27 9.24
CA ASP A 66 8.97 -0.61 8.48
C ASP A 66 8.47 0.67 7.80
N GLU A 67 9.41 1.54 7.43
CA GLU A 67 9.12 2.79 6.71
C GLU A 67 9.75 2.82 5.32
N SER A 68 9.03 3.38 4.36
CA SER A 68 9.55 3.63 3.02
C SER A 68 9.30 5.04 2.52
N TYR A 69 10.17 5.48 1.61
CA TYR A 69 10.10 6.81 1.02
C TYR A 69 9.76 6.71 -0.47
N PHE A 70 8.73 7.45 -0.88
CA PHE A 70 8.21 7.46 -2.24
C PHE A 70 8.33 8.84 -2.90
N GLY A 71 8.43 8.85 -4.23
CA GLY A 71 8.51 10.07 -5.03
C GLY A 71 9.86 10.78 -4.93
N GLY A 72 9.82 12.11 -5.05
CA GLY A 72 11.00 12.99 -5.16
C GLY A 72 11.37 13.30 -6.62
N THR A 73 11.63 14.58 -6.91
CA THR A 73 11.95 15.08 -8.25
C THR A 73 13.38 14.76 -8.70
N ARG A 74 14.25 14.36 -7.77
CA ARG A 74 15.67 14.03 -8.02
C ARG A 74 16.04 12.70 -7.39
N LYS A 75 17.01 12.00 -8.00
CA LYS A 75 17.75 10.92 -7.32
C LYS A 75 18.47 11.52 -6.11
N GLY A 76 17.89 11.37 -4.92
CA GLY A 76 18.49 11.79 -3.65
C GLY A 76 19.25 10.65 -2.97
N LYS A 77 19.85 10.93 -1.80
CA LYS A 77 20.48 9.92 -0.94
C LYS A 77 19.52 8.73 -0.69
N ARG A 78 20.07 7.51 -0.68
CA ARG A 78 19.37 6.31 -0.20
C ARG A 78 19.13 6.47 1.31
N GLY A 79 17.99 5.99 1.83
CA GLY A 79 17.63 6.13 3.25
C GLY A 79 16.99 7.48 3.63
N ARG A 80 17.12 7.87 4.90
CA ARG A 80 16.52 9.07 5.48
C ARG A 80 17.32 10.32 5.06
N GLY A 81 16.64 11.31 4.48
CA GLY A 81 17.27 12.53 3.94
C GLY A 81 16.84 12.84 2.50
N ALA A 82 15.53 12.91 2.28
CA ALA A 82 14.98 12.99 0.94
C ALA A 82 14.00 14.16 0.79
N VAL A 83 14.56 15.35 0.59
CA VAL A 83 13.81 16.56 0.25
C VAL A 83 12.84 16.24 -0.89
N GLY A 84 11.54 16.43 -0.64
CA GLY A 84 10.49 16.21 -1.62
C GLY A 84 9.92 14.79 -1.71
N LYS A 85 10.41 13.82 -0.92
CA LYS A 85 9.78 12.48 -0.81
C LYS A 85 8.64 12.47 0.20
N THR A 86 7.71 11.54 -0.01
CA THR A 86 6.63 11.21 0.93
C THR A 86 7.08 10.03 1.78
N ALA A 87 7.06 10.19 3.11
CA ALA A 87 7.30 9.09 4.03
C ALA A 87 6.00 8.26 4.19
N VAL A 88 6.16 6.95 4.22
CA VAL A 88 5.08 5.98 4.39
C VAL A 88 5.49 5.00 5.46
N PHE A 89 4.59 4.72 6.38
CA PHE A 89 4.73 3.66 7.36
C PHE A 89 3.89 2.45 6.96
N GLY A 90 4.43 1.25 7.16
CA GLY A 90 3.75 0.00 6.86
C GLY A 90 3.80 -0.96 8.04
N LEU A 91 2.74 -1.75 8.17
CA LEU A 91 2.61 -2.88 9.09
C LEU A 91 2.23 -4.12 8.27
N LEU A 92 2.88 -5.25 8.52
CA LEU A 92 2.60 -6.52 7.85
C LEU A 92 2.41 -7.62 8.91
N LYS A 93 1.28 -8.31 8.90
CA LYS A 93 1.07 -9.49 9.75
C LYS A 93 1.66 -10.74 9.09
N CYS A 94 2.14 -11.70 9.89
CA CYS A 94 2.59 -13.02 9.42
C CYS A 94 1.52 -13.88 8.69
N ASP A 95 0.32 -13.36 8.41
CA ASP A 95 -0.72 -13.97 7.55
C ASP A 95 -0.90 -13.26 6.18
N GLY A 96 -0.02 -12.30 5.86
CA GLY A 96 0.11 -11.69 4.53
C GLY A 96 -0.70 -10.43 4.29
N LYS A 97 -1.48 -9.94 5.28
CA LYS A 97 -2.12 -8.63 5.15
C LYS A 97 -1.17 -7.50 5.51
N VAL A 98 -1.11 -6.48 4.66
CA VAL A 98 -0.36 -5.24 4.87
C VAL A 98 -1.32 -4.07 5.13
N TYR A 99 -0.90 -3.17 6.00
CA TYR A 99 -1.49 -1.86 6.22
C TYR A 99 -0.44 -0.79 5.94
N THR A 100 -0.85 0.28 5.28
CA THR A 100 0.02 1.41 4.95
C THR A 100 -0.64 2.75 5.22
N VAL A 101 0.18 3.71 5.61
CA VAL A 101 -0.26 5.08 5.87
C VAL A 101 0.83 6.09 5.55
N VAL A 102 0.44 7.22 4.96
CA VAL A 102 1.35 8.35 4.73
C VAL A 102 1.58 9.05 6.06
N VAL A 103 2.84 9.27 6.42
CA VAL A 103 3.22 9.92 7.68
C VAL A 103 3.99 11.22 7.42
N PRO A 104 3.85 12.24 8.29
CA PRO A 104 4.60 13.48 8.14
C PRO A 104 6.11 13.28 8.36
N ASN A 105 6.49 12.30 9.19
CA ASN A 105 7.86 11.92 9.48
C ASN A 105 7.91 10.50 10.07
N THR A 106 9.11 9.92 10.17
CA THR A 106 9.36 8.58 10.73
C THR A 106 9.92 8.65 12.15
N GLN A 107 9.46 9.62 12.94
CA GLN A 107 9.83 9.75 14.36
C GLN A 107 8.91 8.87 15.22
N SER A 108 9.44 8.38 16.35
CA SER A 108 8.70 7.53 17.30
C SER A 108 7.37 8.15 17.72
N ALA A 109 7.34 9.46 17.97
CA ALA A 109 6.13 10.19 18.34
C ALA A 109 5.01 10.12 17.29
N THR A 110 5.36 9.93 16.02
CA THR A 110 4.41 9.76 14.92
C THR A 110 4.00 8.29 14.75
N LEU A 111 4.95 7.35 14.90
CA LEU A 111 4.73 5.93 14.58
C LEU A 111 4.07 5.15 15.71
N LEU A 112 4.43 5.41 16.97
CA LEU A 112 3.90 4.68 18.12
C LEU A 112 2.38 4.77 18.26
N PRO A 113 1.73 5.95 18.09
CA PRO A 113 0.27 6.02 18.12
C PRO A 113 -0.39 5.15 17.06
N ILE A 114 0.21 5.08 15.86
CA ILE A 114 -0.30 4.25 14.76
C ILE A 114 -0.17 2.77 15.11
N ILE A 115 0.97 2.35 15.67
CA ILE A 115 1.17 0.97 16.13
C ILE A 115 0.13 0.61 17.19
N ARG A 116 -0.08 1.47 18.20
CA ARG A 116 -1.10 1.25 19.25
C ARG A 116 -2.53 1.15 18.72
N GLU A 117 -2.86 1.94 17.70
CA GLU A 117 -4.18 1.90 17.08
C GLU A 117 -4.39 0.63 16.22
N LYS A 118 -3.29 0.07 15.68
CA LYS A 118 -3.36 -0.98 14.66
C LYS A 118 -2.86 -2.34 15.13
N VAL A 119 -2.20 -2.44 16.27
CA VAL A 119 -1.61 -3.69 16.78
C VAL A 119 -2.18 -3.96 18.16
N LYS A 120 -2.71 -5.16 18.38
CA LYS A 120 -3.22 -5.56 19.69
C LYS A 120 -2.07 -5.59 20.72
N PRO A 121 -2.32 -5.22 21.99
CA PRO A 121 -1.37 -5.45 23.06
C PRO A 121 -0.89 -6.91 23.11
N ASP A 122 0.30 -7.16 23.66
CA ASP A 122 0.97 -8.47 23.74
C ASP A 122 1.46 -9.08 22.42
N SER A 123 1.19 -8.43 21.27
CA SER A 123 1.78 -8.81 19.98
C SER A 123 3.30 -8.65 19.95
N ILE A 124 3.92 -9.38 19.01
CA ILE A 124 5.34 -9.29 18.70
C ILE A 124 5.52 -8.35 17.51
N VAL A 125 6.31 -7.29 17.68
CA VAL A 125 6.64 -6.33 16.61
C VAL A 125 8.11 -6.47 16.23
N TYR A 126 8.35 -6.80 14.96
CA TYR A 126 9.67 -6.84 14.34
C TYR A 126 9.95 -5.51 13.65
N THR A 127 11.04 -4.86 14.01
CA THR A 127 11.52 -3.65 13.34
C THR A 127 12.98 -3.78 12.97
N ASP A 128 13.35 -3.03 11.94
CA ASP A 128 14.72 -2.88 11.52
C ASP A 128 15.53 -2.08 12.57
N PHE A 129 16.85 -2.27 12.66
CA PHE A 129 17.72 -1.73 13.73
C PHE A 129 17.87 -0.18 13.70
N TYR A 130 16.78 0.56 13.85
CA TYR A 130 16.74 2.01 13.77
C TYR A 130 16.19 2.63 15.07
N ARG A 131 16.87 3.69 15.55
CA ARG A 131 16.63 4.34 16.85
C ARG A 131 15.20 4.86 17.08
N SER A 132 14.41 5.11 16.02
CA SER A 132 13.01 5.53 16.21
C SER A 132 12.14 4.44 16.85
N TYR A 133 12.60 3.19 16.88
CA TYR A 133 11.91 2.10 17.56
C TYR A 133 12.44 1.83 18.98
N ASP A 134 13.38 2.62 19.49
CA ASP A 134 13.92 2.45 20.85
C ASP A 134 12.84 2.56 21.93
N VAL A 135 11.74 3.27 21.65
CA VAL A 135 10.61 3.44 22.57
C VAL A 135 9.70 2.20 22.60
N LEU A 136 9.78 1.29 21.62
CA LEU A 136 8.99 0.06 21.65
C LEU A 136 9.45 -0.91 22.73
N ASP A 137 10.73 -0.87 23.13
CA ASP A 137 11.28 -1.71 24.21
C ASP A 137 10.72 -1.34 25.61
N VAL A 138 10.16 -0.14 25.76
CA VAL A 138 9.50 0.35 27.00
C VAL A 138 7.98 0.41 26.87
N SER A 139 7.42 -0.26 25.86
CA SER A 139 5.98 -0.24 25.56
C SER A 139 5.29 -1.56 25.94
N GLU A 140 3.98 -1.65 25.72
CA GLU A 140 3.13 -2.82 25.96
C GLU A 140 3.28 -3.95 24.90
N PHE A 141 4.29 -3.86 24.05
CA PHE A 141 4.55 -4.80 22.96
C PHE A 141 5.85 -5.56 23.18
N ASN A 142 5.87 -6.83 22.76
CA ASN A 142 7.12 -7.60 22.70
C ASN A 142 7.89 -7.17 21.46
N HIS A 143 8.99 -6.44 21.63
CA HIS A 143 9.74 -5.87 20.51
C HIS A 143 11.03 -6.66 20.24
N PHE A 144 11.22 -7.05 18.97
CA PHE A 144 12.45 -7.68 18.50
C PHE A 144 13.09 -6.84 17.41
N ARG A 145 14.35 -6.46 17.62
CA ARG A 145 15.16 -5.74 16.64
C ARG A 145 15.91 -6.74 15.78
N ILE A 146 15.77 -6.64 14.46
CA ILE A 146 16.56 -7.45 13.53
C ILE A 146 17.67 -6.58 12.94
N ASN A 147 18.91 -7.07 13.01
CA ASN A 147 20.04 -6.42 12.38
C ASN A 147 20.29 -7.03 10.99
N HIS A 148 19.92 -6.30 9.94
CA HIS A 148 20.14 -6.75 8.55
C HIS A 148 21.61 -6.97 8.16
N SER A 149 22.58 -6.43 8.89
CA SER A 149 24.01 -6.62 8.55
C SER A 149 24.57 -7.98 8.97
N THR A 150 23.94 -8.68 9.93
CA THR A 150 24.49 -9.90 10.54
C THR A 150 23.63 -11.15 10.33
N HIS A 151 22.34 -11.01 10.01
CA HIS A 151 21.38 -12.13 10.03
C HIS A 151 21.07 -12.81 8.67
N PHE A 152 21.87 -12.60 7.62
CA PHE A 152 21.69 -13.33 6.35
C PHE A 152 21.78 -14.88 6.46
N ALA A 153 22.20 -15.41 7.62
CA ALA A 153 22.47 -16.84 7.83
C ALA A 153 21.43 -17.60 8.68
N GLU A 154 20.43 -16.96 9.29
CA GLU A 154 19.45 -17.64 10.16
C GLU A 154 18.04 -17.65 9.54
N LYS A 155 17.42 -18.83 9.54
CA LYS A 155 16.25 -19.22 8.73
C LYS A 155 14.91 -18.54 9.09
N GLN A 156 14.90 -17.46 9.86
CA GLN A 156 13.68 -16.70 10.18
C GLN A 156 13.90 -15.19 10.00
N ASN A 157 13.92 -14.76 8.74
CA ASN A 157 14.00 -13.34 8.37
C ASN A 157 12.60 -12.70 8.41
N HIS A 158 12.11 -12.35 9.60
CA HIS A 158 10.79 -11.73 9.84
C HIS A 158 10.66 -10.26 9.38
N ILE A 159 11.46 -9.77 8.42
CA ILE A 159 11.31 -8.43 7.80
C ILE A 159 11.25 -8.54 6.26
N ASN A 160 11.50 -9.74 5.71
CA ASN A 160 11.51 -9.95 4.27
C ASN A 160 10.12 -9.73 3.64
N GLY A 161 9.05 -9.85 4.42
CA GLY A 161 7.69 -9.67 3.93
C GLY A 161 7.41 -8.22 3.55
N ILE A 162 7.68 -7.28 4.47
CA ILE A 162 7.37 -5.87 4.27
C ILE A 162 8.31 -5.22 3.25
N GLU A 163 9.57 -5.65 3.21
CA GLU A 163 10.50 -5.27 2.13
C GLU A 163 10.02 -5.72 0.75
N ASN A 164 9.52 -6.96 0.65
CA ASN A 164 8.92 -7.47 -0.58
C ASN A 164 7.70 -6.63 -0.99
N PHE A 165 6.83 -6.27 -0.05
CA PHE A 165 5.73 -5.35 -0.33
C PHE A 165 6.22 -4.01 -0.88
N TRP A 166 7.23 -3.39 -0.26
CA TRP A 166 7.79 -2.13 -0.74
C TRP A 166 8.36 -2.23 -2.15
N ASN A 167 9.02 -3.34 -2.48
CA ASN A 167 9.55 -3.60 -3.82
C ASN A 167 8.43 -3.69 -4.86
N GLN A 168 7.36 -4.43 -4.55
CA GLN A 168 6.20 -4.54 -5.42
C GLN A 168 5.48 -3.20 -5.61
N ALA A 169 5.27 -2.45 -4.52
CA ALA A 169 4.65 -1.12 -4.57
C ALA A 169 5.48 -0.17 -5.44
N LYS A 170 6.80 -0.08 -5.21
CA LYS A 170 7.70 0.76 -6.02
C LYS A 170 7.69 0.36 -7.50
N HIS A 171 7.68 -0.94 -7.81
CA HIS A 171 7.60 -1.43 -9.18
C HIS A 171 6.28 -1.03 -9.87
N HIS A 172 5.15 -1.20 -9.17
CA HIS A 172 3.84 -0.80 -9.69
C HIS A 172 3.77 0.71 -9.94
N LEU A 173 4.21 1.52 -8.97
CA LEU A 173 4.10 2.98 -9.01
C LEU A 173 5.03 3.63 -10.06
N ARG A 174 6.15 3.00 -10.41
CA ARG A 174 7.07 3.49 -11.47
C ARG A 174 6.38 3.68 -12.82
N LYS A 175 5.33 2.90 -13.12
CA LYS A 175 4.58 2.96 -14.38
C LYS A 175 3.88 4.29 -14.62
N PHE A 176 3.65 5.09 -13.58
CA PHE A 176 2.89 6.34 -13.67
C PHE A 176 3.75 7.58 -13.93
N ASN A 177 5.09 7.46 -14.01
CA ASN A 177 6.03 8.56 -14.29
C ASN A 177 5.84 9.79 -13.36
N GLY A 178 5.46 9.55 -12.11
CA GLY A 178 5.17 10.59 -11.13
C GLY A 178 3.70 10.62 -10.76
N ILE A 179 3.42 10.78 -9.46
CA ILE A 179 2.06 10.82 -8.91
C ILE A 179 1.96 12.13 -8.12
N PRO A 180 0.96 12.98 -8.40
CA PRO A 180 0.72 14.18 -7.60
C PRO A 180 0.51 13.81 -6.13
N LYS A 181 1.13 14.58 -5.21
CA LYS A 181 1.06 14.30 -3.76
C LYS A 181 -0.38 14.19 -3.25
N ALA A 182 -1.28 15.04 -3.75
CA ALA A 182 -2.70 15.04 -3.40
C ALA A 182 -3.46 13.74 -3.75
N HIS A 183 -2.89 12.90 -4.62
CA HIS A 183 -3.49 11.62 -5.00
C HIS A 183 -2.65 10.42 -4.55
N PHE A 184 -1.47 10.65 -3.97
CA PHE A 184 -0.52 9.58 -3.65
C PHE A 184 -1.13 8.52 -2.72
N GLU A 185 -1.94 8.95 -1.74
CA GLU A 185 -2.63 8.04 -0.81
C GLU A 185 -3.53 7.02 -1.54
N LEU A 186 -4.25 7.44 -2.59
CA LEU A 186 -5.10 6.52 -3.36
C LEU A 186 -4.29 5.46 -4.12
N TYR A 187 -3.09 5.82 -4.59
CA TYR A 187 -2.19 4.89 -5.25
C TYR A 187 -1.51 3.95 -4.25
N LEU A 188 -1.16 4.46 -3.07
CA LEU A 188 -0.65 3.64 -1.98
C LEU A 188 -1.68 2.60 -1.55
N LYS A 189 -2.94 3.01 -1.37
CA LYS A 189 -4.04 2.11 -1.01
C LYS A 189 -4.41 1.13 -2.12
N GLU A 190 -4.20 1.50 -3.39
CA GLU A 190 -4.24 0.52 -4.48
C GLU A 190 -3.15 -0.56 -4.32
N CYS A 191 -1.91 -0.19 -3.97
CA CYS A 191 -0.84 -1.16 -3.74
C CYS A 191 -1.14 -2.08 -2.54
N GLU A 192 -1.59 -1.51 -1.42
CA GLU A 192 -2.05 -2.26 -0.25
C GLU A 192 -3.14 -3.27 -0.63
N TRP A 193 -4.18 -2.80 -1.33
CA TRP A 193 -5.28 -3.65 -1.77
C TRP A 193 -4.82 -4.78 -2.69
N ARG A 194 -3.92 -4.50 -3.64
CA ARG A 194 -3.37 -5.52 -4.55
C ARG A 194 -2.59 -6.60 -3.82
N PHE A 195 -1.82 -6.21 -2.80
CA PHE A 195 -1.04 -7.15 -2.00
C PHE A 195 -1.97 -8.04 -1.16
N ASN A 196 -2.97 -7.42 -0.52
CA ASN A 196 -3.91 -8.12 0.36
C ASN A 196 -4.89 -9.03 -0.36
N HIS A 197 -5.19 -8.76 -1.64
CA HIS A 197 -6.18 -9.51 -2.40
C HIS A 197 -5.49 -10.30 -3.51
N GLY A 198 -5.10 -11.54 -3.20
CA GLY A 198 -4.25 -12.46 -3.98
C GLY A 198 -4.28 -12.33 -5.52
N ASN A 199 -4.84 -13.31 -6.22
CA ASN A 199 -4.70 -13.40 -7.68
C ASN A 199 -5.62 -12.42 -8.45
N LEU A 200 -5.31 -12.21 -9.73
CA LEU A 200 -6.07 -11.29 -10.61
C LEU A 200 -7.57 -11.61 -10.68
N LYS A 201 -7.96 -12.89 -10.65
CA LYS A 201 -9.38 -13.28 -10.71
C LYS A 201 -10.14 -12.78 -9.48
N SER A 202 -9.55 -12.92 -8.29
CA SER A 202 -10.11 -12.41 -7.04
C SER A 202 -10.24 -10.88 -7.08
N GLN A 203 -9.17 -10.19 -7.46
CA GLN A 203 -9.14 -8.73 -7.59
C GLN A 203 -10.24 -8.21 -8.54
N ILE A 204 -10.40 -8.84 -9.71
CA ILE A 204 -11.46 -8.48 -10.67
C ILE A 204 -12.86 -8.71 -10.08
N SER A 205 -13.06 -9.84 -9.39
CA SER A 205 -14.34 -10.18 -8.77
C SER A 205 -14.74 -9.13 -7.72
N ILE A 206 -13.80 -8.79 -6.82
CA ILE A 206 -14.00 -7.79 -5.76
C ILE A 206 -14.34 -6.43 -6.38
N LEU A 207 -13.57 -5.95 -7.36
CA LEU A 207 -13.88 -4.65 -7.99
C LEU A 207 -15.21 -4.66 -8.74
N LYS A 208 -15.60 -5.78 -9.38
CA LYS A 208 -16.93 -5.91 -9.98
C LYS A 208 -18.02 -5.81 -8.92
N GLN A 209 -17.84 -6.44 -7.75
CA GLN A 209 -18.78 -6.33 -6.63
C GLN A 209 -18.81 -4.91 -6.08
N LEU A 210 -17.67 -4.26 -5.82
CA LEU A 210 -17.62 -2.87 -5.32
C LEU A 210 -18.26 -1.88 -6.30
N VAL A 211 -18.04 -2.05 -7.61
CA VAL A 211 -18.63 -1.19 -8.65
C VAL A 211 -20.16 -1.36 -8.73
N LYS A 212 -20.67 -2.56 -8.39
CA LYS A 212 -22.10 -2.86 -8.24
C LYS A 212 -22.68 -2.42 -6.89
N GLY A 213 -21.91 -2.53 -5.80
CA GLY A 213 -22.34 -2.18 -4.44
C GLY A 213 -22.34 -0.68 -4.17
N GLY A 214 -21.40 0.08 -4.75
CA GLY A 214 -21.44 1.55 -4.79
C GLY A 214 -22.55 2.14 -5.68
N LEU A 215 -23.63 1.36 -5.90
CA LEU A 215 -24.89 1.73 -6.53
C LEU A 215 -26.03 1.90 -5.51
N SER A 216 -25.84 1.52 -4.23
CA SER A 216 -26.77 1.85 -3.13
C SER A 216 -26.50 3.26 -2.63
#